data_AF-R7P7Z8-F1
#
_entry.id   AF-R7P7Z8-F1
#
_cell.length_a   1.000
_cell.length_b   1.000
_cell.length_c   1.000
_cell.angle_alpha   90.00
_cell.angle_beta   90.00
_cell.angle_gamma   90.00
#
_symmetry.space_group_name_H-M   'P 1'
#
loop_
_entity.id
_entity.type
_entity.pdbx_description
1 polymer ?
#
loop_
_entity_poly.entity_id
_entity_poly.type
_entity_poly.pdbx_seq_one_letter_code
_entity_poly.pdbx_strand_id
1 'polypeptide(L)'
;MDKKKRLITMVVTLLVLTIGVTFAYFMARTGEGKQAGTTITTGTVDDLKFNVSKENLSLNINQFNFVSGSGNITDTVTATASLKANSTKNTATYNYYVYFQIESNDYVYTTTDKKPEIVLSITGPNGEITNVDGLKYVSATNADGTVVKGFDITESKPSVVKIANAYEISSSSSTNYTNQEWTFTVTFINLDTNQAGNQNKNLTSKVLIQQEEIKTTLAEYIISQYTGTQGENGIYYHDSNLTNGAGDNSYRYAGASEYTRRKWYLLS
;
A
#
# COMPACT_ATOMS: atom_id res chain seq x y z
N MET A 1 -48.84 -66.62 11.44
CA MET A 1 -48.38 -65.23 11.19
C MET A 1 -49.07 -64.70 9.95
N ASP A 2 -49.76 -63.57 10.03
CA ASP A 2 -50.47 -62.93 8.92
C ASP A 2 -49.52 -62.70 7.71
N LYS A 3 -50.00 -62.84 6.47
CA LYS A 3 -49.19 -62.69 5.23
C LYS A 3 -48.45 -61.36 5.22
N LYS A 4 -49.09 -60.27 5.68
CA LYS A 4 -48.44 -58.96 5.84
C LYS A 4 -47.31 -58.98 6.86
N LYS A 5 -47.53 -59.62 8.03
CA LYS A 5 -46.50 -59.75 9.07
C LYS A 5 -45.32 -60.59 8.58
N ARG A 6 -45.56 -61.66 7.82
CA ARG A 6 -44.50 -62.50 7.22
C ARG A 6 -43.67 -61.74 6.18
N LEU A 7 -44.31 -60.89 5.38
CA LEU A 7 -43.63 -60.07 4.37
C LEU A 7 -42.78 -58.96 5.03
N ILE A 8 -43.29 -58.33 6.07
CA ILE A 8 -42.54 -57.36 6.88
C ILE A 8 -41.34 -58.03 7.55
N THR A 9 -41.52 -59.20 8.19
CA THR A 9 -40.40 -59.93 8.81
C THR A 9 -39.33 -60.27 7.77
N MET A 10 -39.73 -60.75 6.58
CA MET A 10 -38.77 -61.11 5.52
C MET A 10 -37.98 -59.90 5.02
N VAL A 11 -38.62 -58.74 4.84
CA VAL A 11 -37.94 -57.50 4.44
C VAL A 11 -36.98 -57.02 5.53
N VAL A 12 -37.39 -57.08 6.80
CA VAL A 12 -36.54 -56.69 7.94
C VAL A 12 -35.33 -57.65 8.06
N THR A 13 -35.53 -58.96 7.91
CA THR A 13 -34.44 -59.93 7.94
C THR A 13 -33.47 -59.72 6.77
N LEU A 14 -33.98 -59.42 5.57
CA LEU A 14 -33.14 -59.13 4.41
C LEU A 14 -32.33 -57.84 4.62
N LEU A 15 -32.93 -56.80 5.20
CA LEU A 15 -32.23 -55.56 5.54
C LEU A 15 -31.11 -55.79 6.56
N VAL A 16 -31.38 -56.56 7.62
CA VAL A 16 -30.37 -56.92 8.64
C VAL A 16 -29.24 -57.74 8.03
N LEU A 17 -29.54 -58.67 7.10
CA LEU A 17 -28.53 -59.42 6.34
C LEU A 17 -27.69 -58.50 5.46
N THR A 18 -28.28 -57.52 4.76
CA THR A 18 -27.51 -56.58 3.92
C THR A 18 -26.57 -55.70 4.74
N ILE A 19 -26.98 -55.25 5.93
CA ILE A 19 -26.14 -54.49 6.85
C ILE A 19 -25.03 -55.37 7.43
N GLY A 20 -25.33 -56.61 7.80
CA GLY A 20 -24.35 -57.57 8.31
C GLY A 20 -23.28 -57.94 7.28
N VAL A 21 -23.66 -58.14 6.01
CA VAL A 21 -22.73 -58.45 4.91
C VAL A 21 -21.86 -57.23 4.56
N THR A 22 -22.41 -56.01 4.60
CA THR A 22 -21.59 -54.79 4.43
C THR A 22 -20.61 -54.61 5.59
N PHE A 23 -21.05 -54.76 6.84
CA PHE A 23 -20.15 -54.71 8.00
C PHE A 23 -19.04 -55.77 7.93
N ALA A 24 -19.37 -57.01 7.53
CA ALA A 24 -18.39 -58.08 7.35
C ALA A 24 -17.41 -57.81 6.20
N TYR A 25 -17.86 -57.22 5.08
CA TYR A 25 -17.01 -56.82 3.97
C TYR A 25 -16.02 -55.70 4.37
N PHE A 26 -16.47 -54.73 5.18
CA PHE A 26 -15.60 -53.69 5.73
C PHE A 26 -14.63 -54.26 6.76
N MET A 27 -15.09 -55.10 7.69
CA MET A 27 -14.27 -55.80 8.69
C MET A 27 -13.22 -56.72 8.06
N ALA A 28 -13.56 -57.47 7.02
CA ALA A 28 -12.62 -58.38 6.33
C ALA A 28 -11.54 -57.63 5.54
N ARG A 29 -11.80 -56.37 5.13
CA ARG A 29 -10.79 -55.47 4.55
C ARG A 29 -9.98 -54.72 5.61
N THR A 30 -10.47 -54.64 6.83
CA THR A 30 -9.76 -54.10 8.01
C THR A 30 -9.38 -55.24 8.95
N GLY A 31 -8.42 -56.07 8.55
CA GLY A 31 -7.86 -57.11 9.42
C GLY A 31 -7.44 -56.55 10.78
N GLU A 32 -7.51 -57.41 11.81
CA GLU A 32 -7.19 -57.09 13.21
C GLU A 32 -5.96 -56.18 13.33
N GLY A 33 -6.17 -54.94 13.81
CA GLY A 33 -5.09 -54.05 14.20
C GLY A 33 -4.70 -52.91 13.24
N LYS A 34 -5.48 -52.58 12.20
CA LYS A 34 -5.28 -51.31 11.47
C LYS A 34 -6.52 -50.45 11.52
N GLN A 35 -6.55 -49.51 12.48
CA GLN A 35 -7.25 -48.25 12.25
C GLN A 35 -6.61 -47.66 10.99
N ALA A 36 -7.27 -47.78 9.85
CA ALA A 36 -6.97 -46.92 8.71
C ALA A 36 -7.36 -45.52 9.19
N GLY A 37 -6.41 -44.82 9.81
CA GLY A 37 -6.51 -43.40 10.09
C GLY A 37 -6.66 -42.72 8.75
N THR A 38 -7.89 -42.56 8.29
CA THR A 38 -8.20 -41.61 7.23
C THR A 38 -7.98 -40.25 7.86
N THR A 39 -6.73 -39.77 7.80
CA THR A 39 -6.43 -38.36 8.02
C THR A 39 -7.21 -37.62 6.96
N ILE A 40 -8.35 -37.04 7.36
CA ILE A 40 -9.00 -36.01 6.57
C ILE A 40 -8.05 -34.82 6.64
N THR A 41 -7.14 -34.71 5.67
CA THR A 41 -6.28 -33.53 5.53
C THR A 41 -7.17 -32.43 4.99
N THR A 42 -7.80 -31.64 5.88
CA THR A 42 -8.45 -30.40 5.47
C THR A 42 -7.35 -29.45 4.97
N GLY A 43 -7.31 -29.20 3.67
CA GLY A 43 -6.34 -28.28 3.07
C GLY A 43 -6.49 -26.88 3.68
N THR A 44 -5.37 -26.22 4.01
CA THR A 44 -5.39 -24.78 4.37
C THR A 44 -5.53 -23.96 3.10
N VAL A 45 -6.10 -22.76 3.17
CA VAL A 45 -6.13 -21.80 2.06
C VAL A 45 -4.82 -20.99 1.99
N ASP A 46 -4.61 -20.28 0.89
CA ASP A 46 -3.54 -19.29 0.78
C ASP A 46 -3.77 -18.16 1.81
N ASP A 47 -2.69 -17.64 2.36
CA ASP A 47 -2.71 -16.63 3.41
C ASP A 47 -1.79 -15.46 3.04
N LEU A 48 -2.41 -14.42 2.47
CA LEU A 48 -1.80 -13.13 2.16
C LEU A 48 -2.20 -12.15 3.26
N LYS A 49 -1.21 -11.55 3.91
CA LYS A 49 -1.42 -10.55 4.95
C LYS A 49 -0.47 -9.37 4.78
N PHE A 50 -0.93 -8.23 5.28
CA PHE A 50 -0.16 -7.00 5.26
C PHE A 50 0.01 -6.49 6.69
N ASN A 51 1.18 -5.93 6.98
CA ASN A 51 1.46 -5.27 8.24
C ASN A 51 2.20 -3.97 7.98
N VAL A 52 1.92 -2.95 8.77
CA VAL A 52 2.69 -1.71 8.81
C VAL A 52 3.15 -1.54 10.26
N SER A 53 4.45 -1.36 10.47
CA SER A 53 5.06 -1.37 11.80
C SER A 53 4.62 -0.21 12.70
N LYS A 54 4.10 0.86 12.11
CA LYS A 54 3.68 2.09 12.76
C LYS A 54 2.55 2.74 11.98
N GLU A 55 1.60 3.36 12.67
CA GLU A 55 0.47 4.04 12.01
C GLU A 55 0.93 5.22 11.14
N ASN A 56 1.84 6.05 11.66
CA ASN A 56 2.24 7.32 11.04
C ASN A 56 3.74 7.53 11.09
N LEU A 57 4.30 8.07 10.02
CA LEU A 57 5.55 8.81 10.05
C LEU A 57 5.27 10.26 10.46
N SER A 58 6.03 10.77 11.42
CA SER A 58 5.91 12.16 11.89
C SER A 58 7.27 12.79 12.12
N LEU A 59 7.49 13.94 11.48
CA LEU A 59 8.63 14.81 11.76
C LEU A 59 8.13 16.09 12.39
N ASN A 60 8.47 16.29 13.66
CA ASN A 60 8.22 17.53 14.38
C ASN A 60 9.54 18.17 14.80
N ILE A 61 9.79 19.39 14.31
CA ILE A 61 11.01 20.14 14.57
C ILE A 61 10.68 21.26 15.55
N ASN A 62 11.42 21.34 16.64
CA ASN A 62 11.28 22.35 17.68
C ASN A 62 12.65 22.82 18.17
N GLN A 63 12.68 23.91 18.93
CA GLN A 63 13.92 24.51 19.44
C GLN A 63 14.81 23.59 20.30
N PHE A 64 14.29 22.45 20.77
CA PHE A 64 15.04 21.51 21.62
C PHE A 64 15.67 20.38 20.82
N ASN A 65 15.04 19.95 19.71
CA ASN A 65 15.58 18.92 18.84
C ASN A 65 16.31 19.51 17.60
N PHE A 66 16.14 20.80 17.35
CA PHE A 66 16.78 21.53 16.26
C PHE A 66 17.83 22.53 16.77
N VAL A 67 19.07 22.06 16.89
CA VAL A 67 20.22 22.90 17.18
C VAL A 67 21.18 22.83 15.98
N SER A 68 21.68 23.99 15.53
CA SER A 68 22.67 24.08 14.44
C SER A 68 23.85 23.13 14.71
N GLY A 69 24.15 22.26 13.75
CA GLY A 69 25.21 21.23 13.88
C GLY A 69 24.82 19.96 14.63
N SER A 70 23.55 19.79 15.05
CA SER A 70 23.03 18.49 15.47
C SER A 70 22.83 17.56 14.27
N GLY A 71 22.71 16.25 14.50
CA GLY A 71 22.35 15.30 13.44
C GLY A 71 20.95 15.55 12.86
N ASN A 72 20.65 14.87 11.75
CA ASN A 72 19.32 14.88 11.16
C ASN A 72 18.26 14.32 12.10
N ILE A 73 17.02 14.75 11.89
CA ILE A 73 15.85 14.15 12.55
C ILE A 73 15.18 13.23 11.54
N THR A 74 15.01 11.97 11.92
CA THR A 74 14.46 10.92 11.05
C THR A 74 13.33 10.19 11.72
N ASP A 75 12.38 9.72 10.92
CA ASP A 75 11.39 8.75 11.34
C ASP A 75 11.25 7.66 10.28
N THR A 76 11.00 6.42 10.69
CA THR A 76 11.01 5.25 9.80
C THR A 76 9.82 4.34 10.06
N VAL A 77 9.26 3.79 8.98
CA VAL A 77 8.21 2.78 9.02
C VAL A 77 8.53 1.68 8.01
N THR A 78 8.12 0.46 8.34
CA THR A 78 8.27 -0.71 7.46
C THR A 78 6.89 -1.29 7.20
N ALA A 79 6.56 -1.47 5.92
CA ALA A 79 5.40 -2.21 5.47
C ALA A 79 5.82 -3.58 4.95
N THR A 80 5.13 -4.63 5.37
CA THR A 80 5.47 -6.01 5.06
C THR A 80 4.28 -6.70 4.39
N ALA A 81 4.50 -7.27 3.21
CA ALA A 81 3.63 -8.27 2.62
C ALA A 81 4.15 -9.66 2.99
N SER A 82 3.27 -10.50 3.54
CA SER A 82 3.59 -11.89 3.88
C SER A 82 2.66 -12.84 3.13
N LEU A 83 3.21 -13.82 2.43
CA LEU A 83 2.45 -14.84 1.71
C LEU A 83 2.86 -16.25 2.14
N LYS A 84 1.87 -17.07 2.49
CA LYS A 84 2.01 -18.51 2.73
C LYS A 84 0.99 -19.26 1.87
N ALA A 85 1.44 -20.31 1.19
CA ALA A 85 0.60 -21.06 0.27
C ALA A 85 -0.33 -22.06 0.97
N ASN A 86 -1.35 -22.50 0.26
CA ASN A 86 -2.24 -23.58 0.66
C ASN A 86 -1.48 -24.92 0.77
N SER A 87 -1.93 -25.79 1.67
CA SER A 87 -1.28 -27.09 1.90
C SER A 87 -1.47 -28.11 0.78
N THR A 88 -2.33 -27.83 -0.22
CA THR A 88 -2.60 -28.75 -1.33
C THR A 88 -1.62 -28.55 -2.49
N LYS A 89 -1.47 -27.32 -2.98
CA LYS A 89 -0.61 -26.93 -4.10
C LYS A 89 0.80 -26.52 -3.65
N ASN A 90 0.97 -26.15 -2.37
CA ASN A 90 2.22 -25.62 -1.80
C ASN A 90 2.83 -24.44 -2.58
N THR A 91 2.02 -23.78 -3.41
CA THR A 91 2.43 -22.66 -4.26
C THR A 91 1.30 -21.66 -4.32
N ALA A 92 1.64 -20.37 -4.27
CA ALA A 92 0.72 -19.25 -4.37
C ALA A 92 1.44 -18.04 -4.95
N THR A 93 0.73 -17.26 -5.77
CA THR A 93 1.22 -16.00 -6.35
C THR A 93 0.12 -14.96 -6.27
N TYR A 94 0.44 -13.78 -5.75
CA TYR A 94 -0.47 -12.65 -5.62
C TYR A 94 0.24 -11.36 -6.01
N ASN A 95 -0.55 -10.35 -6.34
CA ASN A 95 -0.08 -8.99 -6.53
C ASN A 95 -0.59 -8.08 -5.40
N TYR A 96 0.18 -7.06 -5.07
CA TYR A 96 -0.22 -6.02 -4.13
C TYR A 96 0.33 -4.66 -4.56
N TYR A 97 -0.16 -3.62 -3.90
CA TYR A 97 0.20 -2.23 -4.14
C TYR A 97 0.75 -1.60 -2.88
N VAL A 98 1.68 -0.67 -3.05
CA VAL A 98 2.27 0.12 -1.96
C VAL A 98 2.16 1.60 -2.30
N TYR A 99 1.73 2.39 -1.33
CA TYR A 99 1.58 3.83 -1.44
C TYR A 99 2.23 4.55 -0.26
N PHE A 100 2.71 5.75 -0.52
CA PHE A 100 3.12 6.71 0.50
C PHE A 100 2.13 7.88 0.48
N GLN A 101 1.45 8.12 1.59
CA GLN A 101 0.45 9.17 1.72
C GLN A 101 0.98 10.29 2.61
N ILE A 102 1.03 11.51 2.09
CA ILE A 102 1.27 12.71 2.87
C ILE A 102 -0.09 13.21 3.36
N GLU A 103 -0.28 13.28 4.68
CA GLU A 103 -1.52 13.79 5.30
C GLU A 103 -1.41 15.29 5.56
N SER A 104 -0.28 15.73 6.09
CA SER A 104 0.05 17.14 6.30
C SER A 104 1.53 17.37 6.08
N ASN A 105 1.87 18.52 5.52
CA ASN A 105 3.25 18.97 5.39
C ASN A 105 3.27 20.51 5.41
N ASP A 106 3.82 21.07 6.49
CA ASP A 106 3.92 22.51 6.66
C ASP A 106 5.29 23.06 6.25
N TYR A 107 6.28 22.19 6.02
CA TYR A 107 7.66 22.59 5.73
C TYR A 107 7.77 23.41 4.44
N VAL A 108 8.77 24.29 4.41
CA VAL A 108 9.10 25.13 3.26
C VAL A 108 10.59 25.09 3.00
N TYR A 109 11.00 25.47 1.80
CA TYR A 109 12.40 25.80 1.58
C TYR A 109 12.73 27.09 2.33
N THR A 110 13.73 27.03 3.20
CA THR A 110 14.29 28.19 3.91
C THR A 110 15.46 28.81 3.15
N THR A 111 15.93 28.13 2.10
CA THR A 111 17.00 28.56 1.21
C THR A 111 16.45 29.05 -0.13
N THR A 112 17.03 30.12 -0.68
CA THR A 112 16.58 30.70 -1.96
C THR A 112 16.81 29.76 -3.15
N ASP A 113 17.86 28.94 -3.08
CA ASP A 113 18.19 27.92 -4.08
C ASP A 113 17.39 26.62 -3.92
N LYS A 114 16.46 26.57 -2.96
CA LYS A 114 15.58 25.42 -2.69
C LYS A 114 16.36 24.12 -2.46
N LYS A 115 17.36 24.16 -1.58
CA LYS A 115 18.04 22.94 -1.12
C LYS A 115 17.03 22.01 -0.44
N PRO A 116 17.05 20.69 -0.69
CA PRO A 116 16.13 19.76 -0.05
C PRO A 116 16.27 19.81 1.48
N GLU A 117 15.15 19.98 2.19
CA GLU A 117 15.10 19.98 3.65
C GLU A 117 14.33 18.79 4.21
N ILE A 118 13.40 18.22 3.45
CA ILE A 118 12.74 16.95 3.78
C ILE A 118 12.99 15.94 2.66
N VAL A 119 13.64 14.83 3.00
CA VAL A 119 13.95 13.75 2.06
C VAL A 119 13.23 12.47 2.47
N LEU A 120 12.54 11.85 1.51
CA LEU A 120 11.92 10.53 1.63
C LEU A 120 12.83 9.47 0.99
N SER A 121 13.43 8.62 1.80
CA SER A 121 14.19 7.45 1.33
C SER A 121 13.29 6.22 1.33
N ILE A 122 13.35 5.42 0.27
CA ILE A 122 12.50 4.23 0.09
C ILE A 122 13.38 3.05 -0.31
N THR A 123 13.27 1.95 0.43
CA THR A 123 13.90 0.67 0.10
C THR A 123 12.81 -0.39 -0.04
N GLY A 124 12.71 -1.00 -1.22
CA GLY A 124 11.81 -2.13 -1.47
C GLY A 124 12.53 -3.48 -1.33
N PRO A 125 11.84 -4.59 -1.67
CA PRO A 125 12.40 -5.94 -1.56
C PRO A 125 13.64 -6.16 -2.42
N ASN A 126 13.80 -5.39 -3.49
CA ASN A 126 14.92 -5.47 -4.43
C ASN A 126 15.97 -4.34 -4.24
N GLY A 127 15.92 -3.62 -3.13
CA GLY A 127 16.84 -2.52 -2.81
C GLY A 127 16.23 -1.13 -2.95
N GLU A 128 17.09 -0.12 -3.08
CA GLU A 128 16.71 1.28 -3.11
C GLU A 128 15.79 1.62 -4.30
N ILE A 129 14.76 2.42 -4.05
CA ILE A 129 13.88 2.97 -5.07
C ILE A 129 14.35 4.38 -5.43
N THR A 130 14.68 4.58 -6.71
CA THR A 130 15.23 5.85 -7.23
C THR A 130 14.33 6.54 -8.25
N ASN A 131 13.22 5.92 -8.63
CA ASN A 131 12.24 6.48 -9.55
C ASN A 131 10.82 6.29 -9.01
N VAL A 132 10.10 7.40 -8.83
CA VAL A 132 8.70 7.46 -8.42
C VAL A 132 8.04 8.60 -9.18
N ASP A 133 6.91 8.33 -9.83
CA ASP A 133 6.19 9.32 -10.62
C ASP A 133 5.81 10.54 -9.77
N GLY A 134 6.10 11.74 -10.28
CA GLY A 134 5.79 13.00 -9.61
C GLY A 134 6.76 13.40 -8.49
N LEU A 135 7.77 12.59 -8.19
CA LEU A 135 8.79 12.92 -7.18
C LEU A 135 10.19 13.03 -7.79
N LYS A 136 10.96 14.02 -7.32
CA LYS A 136 12.34 14.24 -7.78
C LYS A 136 13.32 13.56 -6.83
N TYR A 137 14.11 12.62 -7.35
CA TYR A 137 15.19 12.01 -6.59
C TYR A 137 16.41 12.96 -6.49
N VAL A 138 16.97 13.09 -5.28
CA VAL A 138 18.00 14.07 -4.91
C VAL A 138 19.07 13.44 -4.01
N SER A 139 20.18 14.16 -3.85
CA SER A 139 21.18 13.92 -2.82
C SER A 139 21.29 15.20 -1.99
N ALA A 140 20.84 15.16 -0.74
CA ALA A 140 20.85 16.28 0.18
C ALA A 140 22.05 16.17 1.12
N THR A 141 22.83 17.24 1.24
CA THR A 141 24.03 17.28 2.07
C THR A 141 23.73 17.99 3.38
N ASN A 142 24.03 17.33 4.48
CA ASN A 142 23.92 17.87 5.83
C ASN A 142 25.05 18.87 6.14
N ALA A 143 24.89 19.64 7.21
CA ALA A 143 25.90 20.57 7.71
C ALA A 143 27.25 19.90 8.04
N ASP A 144 27.23 18.62 8.43
CA ASP A 144 28.42 17.82 8.73
C ASP A 144 29.04 17.14 7.49
N GLY A 145 28.47 17.36 6.29
CA GLY A 145 28.91 16.79 5.03
C GLY A 145 28.38 15.39 4.71
N THR A 146 27.61 14.76 5.61
CA THR A 146 26.92 13.49 5.30
C THR A 146 25.82 13.70 4.26
N VAL A 147 25.57 12.68 3.42
CA VAL A 147 24.62 12.78 2.31
C VAL A 147 23.46 11.82 2.53
N VAL A 148 22.24 12.35 2.44
CA VAL A 148 20.99 11.59 2.42
C VAL A 148 20.45 11.57 1.01
N LYS A 149 20.12 10.38 0.51
CA LYS A 149 19.51 10.20 -0.81
C LYS A 149 18.05 9.78 -0.70
N GLY A 150 17.26 10.19 -1.67
CA GLY A 150 15.83 9.91 -1.71
C GLY A 150 15.09 10.96 -2.51
N PHE A 151 13.78 11.07 -2.29
CA PHE A 151 12.92 12.02 -2.97
C PHE A 151 12.77 13.30 -2.16
N ASP A 152 12.91 14.45 -2.80
CA ASP A 152 12.63 15.74 -2.18
C ASP A 152 11.12 15.90 -1.99
N ILE A 153 10.68 15.95 -0.73
CA ILE A 153 9.29 16.17 -0.35
C ILE A 153 9.12 17.43 0.49
N THR A 154 10.08 18.36 0.46
CA THR A 154 10.13 19.54 1.34
C THR A 154 8.82 20.33 1.34
N GLU A 155 8.27 20.61 0.15
CA GLU A 155 7.00 21.36 0.00
C GLU A 155 5.86 20.51 -0.58
N SER A 156 6.02 19.18 -0.62
CA SER A 156 5.01 18.28 -1.16
C SER A 156 3.71 18.41 -0.40
N LYS A 157 2.61 18.63 -1.13
CA LYS A 157 1.26 18.79 -0.59
C LYS A 157 0.63 17.45 -0.23
N PRO A 158 -0.45 17.46 0.59
CA PRO A 158 -1.22 16.25 0.87
C PRO A 158 -1.56 15.51 -0.41
N SER A 159 -1.16 14.25 -0.48
CA SER A 159 -1.20 13.45 -1.71
C SER A 159 -1.02 11.98 -1.39
N VAL A 160 -1.44 11.12 -2.32
CA VAL A 160 -1.19 9.68 -2.29
C VAL A 160 -0.26 9.35 -3.45
N VAL A 161 0.96 8.95 -3.14
CA VAL A 161 1.99 8.61 -4.12
C VAL A 161 2.07 7.10 -4.26
N LYS A 162 1.93 6.59 -5.48
CA LYS A 162 2.07 5.16 -5.78
C LYS A 162 3.56 4.80 -5.82
N ILE A 163 3.94 3.79 -5.04
CA ILE A 163 5.34 3.35 -4.89
C ILE A 163 5.57 2.03 -5.61
N ALA A 164 4.63 1.09 -5.47
CA ALA A 164 4.67 -0.20 -6.14
C ALA A 164 3.32 -0.48 -6.81
N ASN A 165 3.36 -0.89 -8.07
CA ASN A 165 2.17 -1.14 -8.89
C ASN A 165 2.07 -2.62 -9.22
N ALA A 166 1.04 -3.31 -8.73
CA ALA A 166 0.83 -4.74 -8.93
C ALA A 166 2.10 -5.57 -8.69
N TYR A 167 2.80 -5.30 -7.58
CA TYR A 167 4.04 -5.96 -7.23
C TYR A 167 3.77 -7.41 -6.83
N GLU A 168 4.49 -8.34 -7.45
CA GLU A 168 4.27 -9.77 -7.27
C GLU A 168 4.95 -10.30 -6.00
N ILE A 169 4.22 -11.13 -5.27
CA ILE A 169 4.76 -12.00 -4.22
C ILE A 169 4.36 -13.45 -4.50
N SER A 170 5.35 -14.35 -4.44
CA SER A 170 5.16 -15.78 -4.60
C SER A 170 5.66 -16.54 -3.37
N SER A 171 4.93 -17.58 -2.98
CA SER A 171 5.33 -18.51 -1.92
C SER A 171 5.32 -19.93 -2.45
N SER A 172 6.33 -20.71 -2.07
CA SER A 172 6.46 -22.14 -2.35
C SER A 172 6.37 -22.98 -1.07
N SER A 173 5.78 -22.44 0.00
CA SER A 173 5.69 -23.09 1.30
C SER A 173 4.29 -22.92 1.89
N SER A 174 3.74 -24.01 2.43
CA SER A 174 2.50 -23.99 3.21
C SER A 174 2.71 -23.84 4.72
N THR A 175 3.96 -23.79 5.16
CA THR A 175 4.33 -23.72 6.58
C THR A 175 5.03 -22.40 6.93
N ASN A 176 5.78 -21.83 5.99
CA ASN A 176 6.55 -20.60 6.17
C ASN A 176 6.00 -19.46 5.32
N TYR A 177 6.09 -18.23 5.81
CA TYR A 177 5.79 -17.05 5.02
C TYR A 177 7.01 -16.64 4.19
N THR A 178 6.77 -16.34 2.91
CA THR A 178 7.62 -15.41 2.15
C THR A 178 7.27 -14.00 2.62
N ASN A 179 8.28 -13.20 2.99
CA ASN A 179 8.09 -11.81 3.37
C ASN A 179 8.77 -10.90 2.35
N GLN A 180 8.10 -9.80 2.03
CA GLN A 180 8.64 -8.71 1.24
C GLN A 180 8.44 -7.41 2.03
N GLU A 181 9.54 -6.70 2.29
CA GLU A 181 9.55 -5.50 3.13
C GLU A 181 9.79 -4.24 2.30
N TRP A 182 9.09 -3.19 2.70
CA TRP A 182 9.22 -1.84 2.17
C TRP A 182 9.49 -0.89 3.31
N THR A 183 10.68 -0.29 3.33
CA THR A 183 11.11 0.63 4.37
C THR A 183 11.08 2.05 3.84
N PHE A 184 10.43 2.93 4.59
CA PHE A 184 10.27 4.34 4.30
C PHE A 184 10.88 5.15 5.44
N THR A 185 11.81 6.03 5.09
CA THR A 185 12.46 6.93 6.06
C THR A 185 12.25 8.36 5.59
N VAL A 186 11.60 9.18 6.42
CA VAL A 186 11.53 10.63 6.22
C VAL A 186 12.63 11.27 7.06
N THR A 187 13.38 12.17 6.44
CA THR A 187 14.54 12.82 7.07
C THR A 187 14.42 14.33 6.93
N PHE A 188 14.48 15.03 8.05
CA PHE A 188 14.78 16.45 8.08
C PHE A 188 16.30 16.65 7.97
N ILE A 189 16.72 17.32 6.91
CA ILE A 189 18.11 17.62 6.60
C ILE A 189 18.54 18.86 7.40
N ASN A 190 19.49 18.69 8.32
CA ASN A 190 20.07 19.82 9.05
C ASN A 190 21.14 20.49 8.16
N LEU A 191 20.76 21.60 7.53
CA LEU A 191 21.64 22.38 6.65
C LEU A 191 22.61 23.25 7.47
N ASP A 192 23.68 23.71 6.82
CA ASP A 192 24.60 24.71 7.38
C ASP A 192 24.04 26.14 7.36
N THR A 193 22.82 26.31 6.83
CA THR A 193 22.10 27.58 6.69
C THR A 193 20.99 27.74 7.74
N ASN A 194 20.49 28.96 7.90
CA ASN A 194 19.40 29.25 8.83
C ASN A 194 18.06 28.65 8.37
N GLN A 195 17.57 27.62 9.08
CA GLN A 195 16.26 27.00 8.83
C GLN A 195 15.18 27.39 9.87
N ALA A 196 15.32 28.53 10.55
CA ALA A 196 14.36 28.98 11.58
C ALA A 196 12.91 29.09 11.09
N GLY A 197 12.71 29.29 9.78
CA GLY A 197 11.39 29.28 9.15
C GLY A 197 10.65 27.93 9.22
N ASN A 198 11.34 26.86 9.61
CA ASN A 198 10.77 25.53 9.79
C ASN A 198 10.57 25.11 11.26
N GLN A 199 10.79 26.01 12.22
CA GLN A 199 10.48 25.74 13.62
C GLN A 199 8.98 25.53 13.85
N ASN A 200 8.63 24.55 14.68
CA ASN A 200 7.27 24.16 15.07
C ASN A 200 6.39 23.63 13.93
N LYS A 201 6.99 23.35 12.77
CA LYS A 201 6.29 22.71 11.66
C LYS A 201 6.25 21.20 11.82
N ASN A 202 5.32 20.59 11.10
CA ASN A 202 5.15 19.15 11.11
C ASN A 202 5.01 18.59 9.69
N LEU A 203 5.42 17.34 9.57
CA LEU A 203 5.03 16.42 8.50
C LEU A 203 4.34 15.25 9.17
N THR A 204 3.18 14.85 8.65
CA THR A 204 2.51 13.60 9.00
C THR A 204 2.24 12.82 7.72
N SER A 205 2.65 11.55 7.69
CA SER A 205 2.47 10.68 6.52
C SER A 205 2.22 9.23 6.94
N LYS A 206 1.70 8.43 6.03
CA LYS A 206 1.37 7.01 6.22
C LYS A 206 1.86 6.17 5.07
N VAL A 207 2.09 4.89 5.33
CA VAL A 207 2.32 3.89 4.29
C VAL A 207 1.10 3.00 4.20
N LEU A 208 0.59 2.85 2.98
CA LEU A 208 -0.54 1.98 2.68
C LEU A 208 -0.04 0.78 1.88
N ILE A 209 -0.42 -0.42 2.30
CA ILE A 209 -0.12 -1.66 1.60
C ILE A 209 -1.39 -2.50 1.54
N GLN A 210 -1.77 -2.89 0.33
CA GLN A 210 -3.07 -3.51 0.09
C GLN A 210 -3.08 -4.32 -1.20
N GLN A 211 -4.01 -5.27 -1.29
CA GLN A 211 -4.17 -6.10 -2.49
C GLN A 211 -4.82 -5.35 -3.64
N GLU A 212 -5.80 -4.49 -3.35
CA GLU A 212 -6.55 -3.76 -4.36
C GLU A 212 -5.85 -2.44 -4.72
N GLU A 213 -5.99 -2.01 -5.97
CA GLU A 213 -5.48 -0.72 -6.39
C GLU A 213 -6.32 0.43 -5.79
N ILE A 214 -5.67 1.51 -5.32
CA ILE A 214 -6.37 2.76 -5.04
C ILE A 214 -6.72 3.40 -6.38
N LYS A 215 -8.01 3.41 -6.71
CA LYS A 215 -8.51 4.06 -7.93
C LYS A 215 -8.69 5.55 -7.68
N THR A 216 -7.80 6.36 -8.23
CA THR A 216 -7.98 7.81 -8.30
C THR A 216 -8.94 8.13 -9.45
N THR A 217 -10.02 8.84 -9.17
CA THR A 217 -10.89 9.34 -10.23
C THR A 217 -10.18 10.43 -11.05
N LEU A 218 -10.60 10.63 -12.30
CA LEU A 218 -10.05 11.70 -13.14
C LEU A 218 -10.23 13.08 -12.48
N ALA A 219 -11.38 13.29 -11.81
CA ALA A 219 -11.65 14.52 -11.08
C ALA A 219 -10.64 14.74 -9.95
N GLU A 220 -10.40 13.73 -9.11
CA GLU A 220 -9.41 13.80 -8.02
C GLU A 220 -8.00 14.04 -8.55
N TYR A 221 -7.63 13.40 -9.67
CA TYR A 221 -6.34 13.64 -10.31
C TYR A 221 -6.22 15.09 -10.80
N ILE A 222 -7.22 15.62 -11.51
CA ILE A 222 -7.20 17.01 -12.00
C ILE A 222 -7.12 18.00 -10.82
N ILE A 223 -7.89 17.77 -9.76
CA ILE A 223 -7.85 18.58 -8.54
C ILE A 223 -6.45 18.52 -7.92
N SER A 224 -5.85 17.33 -7.83
CA SER A 224 -4.51 17.16 -7.24
C SER A 224 -3.40 17.83 -8.05
N GLN A 225 -3.62 18.07 -9.34
CA GLN A 225 -2.68 18.81 -10.17
C GLN A 225 -2.80 20.33 -9.94
N TYR A 226 -3.92 20.87 -9.45
CA TYR A 226 -4.05 22.33 -9.27
C TYR A 226 -3.12 22.85 -8.18
N THR A 227 -2.20 23.76 -8.53
CA THR A 227 -1.14 24.24 -7.62
C THR A 227 -1.64 25.27 -6.59
N GLY A 228 -2.90 25.70 -6.70
CA GLY A 228 -3.43 26.86 -5.98
C GLY A 228 -3.24 28.18 -6.73
N THR A 229 -2.41 28.19 -7.78
CA THR A 229 -2.16 29.35 -8.64
C THR A 229 -2.85 29.15 -9.98
N GLN A 230 -3.69 30.11 -10.39
CA GLN A 230 -4.41 30.05 -11.66
C GLN A 230 -3.46 29.91 -12.86
N GLY A 231 -3.58 28.80 -13.60
CA GLY A 231 -2.87 28.58 -14.86
C GLY A 231 -1.41 28.18 -14.76
N GLU A 232 -0.84 27.99 -13.57
CA GLU A 232 0.60 27.66 -13.39
C GLU A 232 1.01 26.38 -14.12
N ASN A 233 0.12 25.39 -14.18
CA ASN A 233 0.28 24.16 -14.97
C ASN A 233 -0.82 24.00 -16.04
N GLY A 234 -1.39 25.11 -16.51
CA GLY A 234 -2.51 25.12 -17.44
C GLY A 234 -3.86 24.76 -16.82
N ILE A 235 -3.95 24.53 -15.50
CA ILE A 235 -5.22 24.29 -14.80
C ILE A 235 -5.76 25.59 -14.19
N TYR A 236 -7.04 25.85 -14.42
CA TYR A 236 -7.77 27.00 -13.90
C TYR A 236 -8.93 26.52 -13.04
N TYR A 237 -9.04 27.05 -11.82
CA TYR A 237 -10.20 26.82 -10.96
C TYR A 237 -11.21 27.95 -11.18
N HIS A 238 -12.32 27.64 -11.84
CA HIS A 238 -13.38 28.60 -12.16
C HIS A 238 -14.36 28.72 -10.98
N ASP A 239 -14.07 29.66 -10.08
CA ASP A 239 -15.00 30.12 -9.04
C ASP A 239 -15.68 31.44 -9.45
N SER A 240 -16.37 32.11 -8.52
CA SER A 240 -16.99 33.41 -8.75
C SER A 240 -16.01 34.60 -8.71
N ASN A 241 -14.75 34.39 -8.34
CA ASN A 241 -13.76 35.46 -8.12
C ASN A 241 -12.92 35.74 -9.37
N LEU A 242 -12.93 34.85 -10.36
CA LEU A 242 -12.31 35.08 -11.67
C LEU A 242 -13.13 36.06 -12.52
N THR A 243 -12.44 36.99 -13.20
CA THR A 243 -13.06 37.98 -14.10
C THR A 243 -13.88 37.34 -15.25
N ASN A 244 -13.70 36.04 -15.52
CA ASN A 244 -14.52 35.21 -16.42
C ASN A 244 -14.90 33.85 -15.77
N GLY A 245 -14.98 33.81 -14.44
CA GLY A 245 -15.32 32.62 -13.69
C GLY A 245 -16.80 32.28 -13.87
N ALA A 246 -17.10 31.02 -14.20
CA ALA A 246 -18.48 30.60 -14.44
C ALA A 246 -19.27 30.39 -13.12
N GLY A 247 -18.65 30.62 -11.95
CA GLY A 247 -19.25 30.36 -10.65
C GLY A 247 -19.61 28.88 -10.45
N ASP A 248 -19.05 28.00 -11.27
CA ASP A 248 -19.43 26.58 -11.38
C ASP A 248 -18.48 25.66 -10.60
N ASN A 249 -17.46 26.22 -9.93
CA ASN A 249 -16.43 25.52 -9.17
C ASN A 249 -15.77 24.39 -9.99
N SER A 250 -15.55 24.65 -11.28
CA SER A 250 -14.96 23.68 -12.20
C SER A 250 -13.44 23.85 -12.34
N TYR A 251 -12.74 22.75 -12.60
CA TYR A 251 -11.33 22.78 -13.01
C TYR A 251 -11.25 22.65 -14.53
N ARG A 252 -10.50 23.55 -15.16
CA ARG A 252 -10.37 23.60 -16.63
C ARG A 252 -8.93 23.59 -17.04
N TYR A 253 -8.61 22.75 -18.03
CA TYR A 253 -7.28 22.70 -18.62
C TYR A 253 -7.22 23.57 -19.88
N ALA A 254 -6.35 24.58 -19.88
CA ALA A 254 -5.94 25.30 -21.07
C ALA A 254 -4.59 24.75 -21.50
N GLY A 255 -4.56 23.98 -22.60
CA GLY A 255 -3.33 23.40 -23.14
C GLY A 255 -2.27 24.44 -23.51
N ALA A 256 -1.04 23.98 -23.71
CA ALA A 256 0.09 24.83 -24.10
C ALA A 256 -0.24 25.65 -25.37
N SER A 257 -0.23 26.97 -25.24
CA SER A 257 -0.60 27.85 -26.34
C SER A 257 0.59 28.08 -27.28
N GLU A 258 0.73 27.25 -28.32
CA GLU A 258 1.23 27.78 -29.60
C GLU A 258 0.02 28.23 -30.40
N TYR A 259 -0.12 29.55 -30.55
CA TYR A 259 -0.99 30.24 -31.51
C TYR A 259 -2.08 29.38 -32.19
N THR A 260 -3.29 29.36 -31.61
CA THR A 260 -4.61 29.60 -32.25
C THR A 260 -5.76 28.87 -31.54
N ARG A 261 -6.82 29.65 -31.25
CA ARG A 261 -8.17 29.26 -30.76
C ARG A 261 -8.25 28.48 -29.45
N ARG A 262 -8.67 29.20 -28.40
CA ARG A 262 -9.24 28.64 -27.17
C ARG A 262 -10.44 27.74 -27.52
N LYS A 263 -10.22 26.42 -27.56
CA LYS A 263 -11.28 25.43 -27.40
C LYS A 263 -11.28 25.01 -25.95
N TRP A 264 -12.30 25.44 -25.22
CA TRP A 264 -12.58 24.95 -23.88
C TRP A 264 -13.06 23.50 -23.99
N TYR A 265 -12.29 22.56 -23.48
CA TYR A 265 -12.80 21.22 -23.23
C TYR A 265 -13.45 21.23 -21.85
N LEU A 266 -14.76 21.04 -21.79
CA LEU A 266 -15.42 20.68 -20.55
C LEU A 266 -14.95 19.27 -20.18
N LEU A 267 -14.26 19.16 -19.05
CA LEU A 267 -13.96 17.88 -18.43
C LEU A 267 -14.99 17.73 -17.30
N SER A 268 -16.09 17.04 -17.62
CA SER A 268 -17.14 16.64 -16.67
C SER A 268 -16.85 15.27 -16.09
#